data_AF-E3N6F8-F1
#
_entry.id   AF-E3N6F8-F1
#
_cell.length_a   1.000
_cell.length_b   1.000
_cell.length_c   1.000
_cell.angle_alpha   90.00
_cell.angle_beta   90.00
_cell.angle_gamma   90.00
#
_symmetry.space_group_name_H-M   'P 1'
#
loop_
_entity.id
_entity.type
_entity.pdbx_description
1 polymer ?
#
loop_
_entity_poly.entity_id
_entity_poly.type
_entity_poly.pdbx_seq_one_letter_code
_entity_poly.pdbx_strand_id
1 'polypeptide(L)'
;MTFLTLNRRKISLLAFSTPSLSTNLLLFFQTQTMTTVTCSPSLADIRALQADNLDRLRDSLQQINIRDVVPLLVARNVLRSYEMGALYAKGSDEQVDALIDLLKTKNHWVGPLTDALIRNGKAPIAKILLELQNGK
;
A
#
# COMPACT_ATOMS: atom_id res chain seq x y z
N MET A 1 -20.13 -11.36 50.02
CA MET A 1 -20.18 -12.76 49.56
C MET A 1 -19.57 -12.79 48.16
N THR A 2 -18.25 -12.74 47.96
CA THR A 2 -17.13 -13.56 48.48
C THR A 2 -17.11 -14.98 47.91
N PHE A 3 -16.18 -15.24 46.98
CA PHE A 3 -15.32 -16.44 46.83
C PHE A 3 -14.12 -15.98 45.96
N LEU A 4 -12.91 -15.73 46.50
CA LEU A 4 -11.81 -16.68 46.84
C LEU A 4 -11.34 -17.51 45.63
N THR A 5 -10.21 -17.19 44.98
CA THR A 5 -8.80 -17.59 45.30
C THR A 5 -8.45 -19.03 44.88
N LEU A 6 -7.46 -19.22 43.98
CA LEU A 6 -6.27 -20.15 44.06
C LEU A 6 -5.63 -20.27 42.65
N ASN A 7 -4.42 -19.79 42.38
CA ASN A 7 -3.08 -20.30 42.73
C ASN A 7 -2.58 -21.51 41.89
N ARG A 8 -1.30 -21.39 41.51
CA ARG A 8 -0.36 -22.37 40.94
C ARG A 8 -0.61 -23.82 41.37
N ARG A 9 -0.42 -24.75 40.43
CA ARG A 9 0.35 -26.01 40.55
C ARG A 9 0.29 -26.74 39.20
N LYS A 10 1.45 -26.98 38.57
CA LYS A 10 2.30 -28.18 38.74
C LYS A 10 1.77 -29.33 37.89
N ILE A 11 2.39 -29.54 36.73
CA ILE A 11 2.32 -30.79 36.00
C ILE A 11 3.70 -31.46 36.18
N SER A 12 3.72 -32.47 37.03
CA SER A 12 4.82 -33.43 37.25
C SER A 12 4.94 -34.34 36.01
N LEU A 13 6.13 -34.48 35.42
CA LEU A 13 7.15 -35.52 35.70
C LEU A 13 6.83 -36.87 35.03
N LEU A 14 7.63 -37.27 34.03
CA LEU A 14 8.17 -38.63 33.92
C LEU A 14 9.57 -38.58 33.28
N ALA A 15 10.50 -39.25 33.93
CA ALA A 15 11.95 -39.29 33.71
C ALA A 15 12.34 -40.28 32.60
N PHE A 16 13.53 -40.10 31.99
CA PHE A 16 14.41 -41.25 31.66
C PHE A 16 15.87 -40.84 31.46
N SER A 17 16.72 -41.44 32.30
CA SER A 17 18.14 -41.83 32.17
C SER A 17 19.10 -41.19 31.14
N THR A 18 20.23 -40.69 31.65
CA THR A 18 21.54 -40.51 30.97
C THR A 18 22.24 -41.87 30.71
N PRO A 19 23.49 -41.96 30.19
CA PRO A 19 24.30 -41.10 29.29
C PRO A 19 24.91 -41.90 28.09
N SER A 20 25.49 -41.26 27.06
CA SER A 20 26.74 -41.75 26.40
C SER A 20 27.19 -40.83 25.25
N LEU A 21 28.51 -40.74 25.08
CA LEU A 21 29.27 -39.90 24.15
C LEU A 21 28.96 -40.20 22.67
N SER A 22 28.95 -39.16 21.85
CA SER A 22 29.82 -39.10 20.67
C SER A 22 29.90 -37.69 20.11
N THR A 23 31.05 -37.08 20.38
CA THR A 23 31.73 -36.11 19.56
C THR A 23 31.59 -36.47 18.09
N ASN A 24 30.91 -35.64 17.29
CA ASN A 24 31.22 -35.36 15.88
C ASN A 24 30.24 -34.27 15.41
N LEU A 25 30.56 -33.03 15.82
CA LEU A 25 29.94 -31.82 15.28
C LEU A 25 30.49 -31.61 13.87
N LEU A 26 29.97 -32.36 12.91
CA LEU A 26 30.28 -32.20 11.49
C LEU A 26 29.48 -31.01 10.96
N LEU A 27 30.19 -29.88 10.85
CA LEU A 27 30.02 -28.80 9.89
C LEU A 27 28.76 -28.91 9.00
N PHE A 28 27.69 -28.22 9.39
CA PHE A 28 26.78 -27.63 8.43
C PHE A 28 27.00 -26.12 8.42
N PHE A 29 27.88 -25.70 7.50
CA PHE A 29 27.89 -24.33 7.00
C PHE A 29 26.51 -24.02 6.44
N GLN A 30 25.80 -23.04 6.98
CA GLN A 30 24.93 -22.20 6.15
C GLN A 30 24.81 -20.79 6.75
N THR A 31 25.68 -19.92 6.25
CA THR A 31 25.46 -18.50 5.94
C THR A 31 24.57 -17.71 6.91
N GLN A 32 25.23 -16.93 7.77
CA GLN A 32 24.64 -15.70 8.31
C GLN A 32 24.29 -14.77 7.14
N THR A 33 23.02 -14.72 6.73
CA THR A 33 22.54 -13.57 5.96
C THR A 33 22.33 -12.46 6.96
N MET A 34 23.12 -11.38 6.81
CA MET A 34 22.83 -10.11 7.47
C MET A 34 21.35 -9.82 7.24
N THR A 35 20.58 -9.80 8.33
CA THR A 35 19.26 -9.19 8.34
C THR A 35 19.49 -7.72 8.07
N THR A 36 19.44 -7.34 6.80
CA THR A 36 19.27 -5.96 6.40
C THR A 36 18.01 -5.50 7.12
N VAL A 37 18.20 -4.58 8.06
CA VAL A 37 17.10 -3.85 8.67
C VAL A 37 16.40 -3.19 7.49
N THR A 38 15.28 -3.76 7.05
CA THR A 38 14.41 -3.12 6.07
C THR A 38 13.85 -1.91 6.79
N CYS A 39 14.58 -0.79 6.70
CA CYS A 39 14.08 0.50 7.12
C CYS A 39 12.73 0.68 6.44
N SER A 40 11.69 0.94 7.23
CA SER A 40 10.40 1.30 6.67
C SER A 40 10.62 2.47 5.71
N PRO A 41 10.07 2.41 4.48
CA PRO A 41 10.27 3.46 3.51
C PRO A 41 9.76 4.79 4.08
N SER A 42 10.51 5.86 3.83
CA SER A 42 10.09 7.18 4.31
C SER A 42 8.81 7.61 3.59
N LEU A 43 8.03 8.51 4.19
CA LEU A 43 6.85 9.07 3.53
C LEU A 43 7.20 9.77 2.21
N ALA A 44 8.41 10.31 2.09
CA ALA A 44 8.88 10.93 0.85
C ALA A 44 9.10 9.88 -0.25
N ASP A 45 9.70 8.74 0.09
CA ASP A 45 9.92 7.65 -0.86
C ASP A 45 8.60 7.02 -1.33
N ILE A 46 7.64 6.85 -0.41
CA ILE A 46 6.30 6.35 -0.75
C ILE A 46 5.59 7.32 -1.70
N ARG A 47 5.70 8.63 -1.47
CA ARG A 47 5.10 9.65 -2.35
C ARG A 47 5.77 9.69 -3.72
N ALA A 48 7.10 9.54 -3.77
CA ALA A 48 7.84 9.48 -5.03
C ALA A 48 7.42 8.26 -5.86
N LEU A 49 7.31 7.08 -5.23
CA LEU A 49 6.82 5.87 -5.89
C LEU A 49 5.37 6.02 -6.36
N GLN A 50 4.50 6.60 -5.53
CA GLN A 50 3.11 6.88 -5.89
C GLN A 50 3.00 7.82 -7.10
N ALA A 51 3.84 8.84 -7.16
CA ALA A 51 3.90 9.78 -8.28
C ALA A 51 4.40 9.09 -9.57
N ASP A 52 5.46 8.29 -9.49
CA ASP A 52 5.98 7.52 -10.65
C ASP A 52 4.93 6.54 -11.19
N ASN A 53 4.25 5.82 -10.29
CA ASN A 53 3.16 4.92 -10.64
C ASN A 53 1.99 5.64 -11.33
N LEU A 54 1.72 6.89 -10.95
CA LEU A 54 0.69 7.71 -11.58
C LEU A 54 1.09 8.15 -12.99
N ASP A 55 2.37 8.49 -13.19
CA ASP A 55 2.92 8.81 -14.52
C ASP A 55 2.84 7.61 -15.47
N ARG A 56 3.12 6.39 -14.98
CA ARG A 56 2.95 5.14 -15.74
C ARG A 56 1.52 4.87 -16.17
N LEU A 57 0.54 5.38 -15.41
CA LEU A 57 -0.88 5.23 -15.71
C LEU A 57 -1.44 6.33 -16.60
N ARG A 58 -0.64 7.34 -16.97
CA ARG A 58 -1.06 8.49 -17.77
C ARG A 58 -1.79 8.08 -19.05
N ASP A 59 -1.23 7.15 -19.82
CA ASP A 59 -1.82 6.68 -21.08
C ASP A 59 -3.18 5.99 -20.86
N SER A 60 -3.32 5.26 -19.75
CA SER A 60 -4.59 4.63 -19.37
C SER A 60 -5.61 5.67 -18.93
N LEU A 61 -5.17 6.73 -18.24
CA LEU A 61 -6.02 7.84 -17.80
C LEU A 61 -6.43 8.76 -18.97
N GLN A 62 -5.67 8.82 -20.06
CA GLN A 62 -6.07 9.51 -21.29
C GLN A 62 -7.30 8.87 -21.97
N GLN A 63 -7.55 7.58 -21.71
CA GLN A 63 -8.71 6.85 -22.26
C GLN A 63 -9.99 7.00 -21.43
N ILE A 64 -9.97 7.82 -20.36
CA ILE A 64 -11.12 8.04 -19.49
C ILE A 64 -11.67 9.46 -19.64
N ASN A 65 -12.98 9.58 -19.51
CA ASN A 65 -13.62 10.89 -19.41
C ASN A 65 -13.41 11.45 -17.99
N ILE A 66 -12.57 12.48 -17.89
CA ILE A 66 -12.23 13.14 -16.61
C ILE A 66 -13.45 13.72 -15.89
N ARG A 67 -14.49 14.09 -16.63
CA ARG A 67 -15.74 14.62 -16.06
C ARG A 67 -16.48 13.63 -15.18
N ASP A 68 -16.21 12.34 -15.34
CA ASP A 68 -16.85 11.29 -14.53
C ASP A 68 -16.02 10.96 -13.27
N VAL A 69 -14.72 11.27 -13.27
CA VAL A 69 -13.81 10.96 -12.15
C VAL A 69 -13.62 12.13 -11.20
N VAL A 70 -13.43 13.34 -11.72
CA VAL A 70 -13.08 14.52 -10.91
C VAL A 70 -14.16 14.92 -9.90
N PRO A 71 -15.47 14.86 -10.21
CA PRO A 71 -16.49 15.18 -9.20
C PRO A 71 -16.43 14.25 -7.98
N LEU A 72 -16.07 12.97 -8.19
CA LEU A 72 -15.87 12.02 -7.09
C LEU A 72 -14.65 12.37 -6.26
N LEU A 73 -13.55 12.80 -6.88
CA LEU A 73 -12.35 13.26 -6.17
C LEU A 73 -12.62 14.51 -5.32
N VAL A 74 -13.48 15.43 -5.82
CA VAL A 74 -13.92 16.59 -5.05
C VAL A 74 -14.84 16.19 -3.90
N ALA A 75 -15.80 15.29 -4.14
CA ALA A 75 -16.69 14.78 -3.10
C ALA A 75 -15.94 14.03 -1.97
N ARG A 76 -14.80 13.42 -2.31
CA ARG A 76 -13.90 12.74 -1.35
C ARG A 76 -12.84 13.67 -0.73
N ASN A 77 -12.93 14.99 -0.94
CA ASN A 77 -11.99 15.99 -0.43
C ASN A 77 -10.51 15.78 -0.87
N VAL A 78 -10.27 15.08 -1.97
CA VAL A 78 -8.92 14.97 -2.57
C VAL A 78 -8.59 16.25 -3.34
N LEU A 79 -9.56 16.73 -4.11
CA LEU A 79 -9.48 17.98 -4.87
C LEU A 79 -10.47 19.00 -4.31
N ARG A 80 -10.16 20.28 -4.51
CA ARG A 80 -11.07 21.38 -4.20
C ARG A 80 -11.88 21.76 -5.43
N SER A 81 -13.07 22.34 -5.22
CA SER A 81 -13.95 22.77 -6.31
C SER A 81 -13.30 23.79 -7.25
N TYR A 82 -12.40 24.66 -6.73
CA TYR A 82 -11.65 25.60 -7.57
C TYR A 82 -10.60 24.90 -8.45
N GLU A 83 -10.00 23.79 -7.98
CA GLU A 83 -9.05 22.98 -8.76
C GLU A 83 -9.78 22.25 -9.88
N MET A 84 -10.98 21.72 -9.61
CA MET A 84 -11.86 21.16 -10.63
C MET A 84 -12.26 22.20 -11.70
N GLY A 85 -12.60 23.42 -11.28
CA GLY A 85 -12.90 24.50 -12.21
C GLY A 85 -11.70 24.86 -13.10
N ALA A 86 -10.50 24.97 -12.50
CA ALA A 86 -9.26 25.22 -13.23
C ALA A 86 -8.91 24.06 -14.18
N LEU A 87 -9.21 22.82 -13.80
CA LEU A 87 -9.02 21.64 -14.63
C LEU A 87 -9.92 21.69 -15.87
N TYR A 88 -11.21 21.98 -15.68
CA TYR A 88 -12.18 21.99 -16.78
C TYR A 88 -12.01 23.15 -17.75
N ALA A 89 -11.33 24.22 -17.33
CA ALA A 89 -10.96 25.32 -18.21
C ALA A 89 -9.84 24.93 -19.20
N LYS A 90 -9.14 23.82 -18.99
CA LYS A 90 -8.08 23.32 -19.88
C LYS A 90 -8.63 22.52 -21.06
N GLY A 91 -7.84 22.43 -22.14
CA GLY A 91 -8.15 21.58 -23.29
C GLY A 91 -8.20 20.10 -22.90
N SER A 92 -9.05 19.31 -23.57
CA SER A 92 -9.31 17.89 -23.22
C SER A 92 -8.03 17.07 -22.99
N ASP A 93 -7.04 17.25 -23.86
CA ASP A 93 -5.80 16.48 -23.83
C ASP A 93 -4.89 16.87 -22.64
N GLU A 94 -4.98 18.13 -22.19
CA GLU A 94 -4.22 18.68 -21.05
C GLU A 94 -4.89 18.41 -19.69
N GLN A 95 -6.18 18.05 -19.69
CA GLN A 95 -6.92 17.82 -18.44
C GLN A 95 -6.34 16.66 -17.65
N VAL A 96 -5.87 15.61 -18.31
CA VAL A 96 -5.28 14.44 -17.65
C VAL A 96 -3.95 14.77 -17.02
N ASP A 97 -3.12 15.52 -17.73
CA ASP A 97 -1.81 15.93 -17.25
C ASP A 97 -1.95 16.84 -16.03
N ALA A 98 -2.84 17.83 -16.13
CA ALA A 98 -3.13 18.72 -15.01
C ALA A 98 -3.75 17.97 -13.82
N LEU A 99 -4.56 16.93 -14.06
CA LEU A 99 -5.10 16.10 -12.99
C LEU A 99 -3.97 15.32 -12.30
N ILE A 100 -3.08 14.71 -13.07
CA ILE A 100 -1.92 13.96 -12.56
C ILE A 100 -1.04 14.89 -11.70
N ASP A 101 -0.71 16.07 -12.21
CA ASP A 101 0.09 17.06 -11.48
C ASP A 101 -0.57 17.49 -10.17
N LEU A 102 -1.90 17.71 -10.18
CA LEU A 102 -2.64 18.00 -8.95
C LEU A 102 -2.55 16.83 -7.97
N LEU A 103 -2.82 15.61 -8.42
CA LEU A 103 -2.81 14.41 -7.56
C LEU A 103 -1.45 14.13 -6.93
N LYS A 104 -0.34 14.40 -7.64
CA LYS A 104 1.03 14.30 -7.08
C LYS A 104 1.24 15.19 -5.86
N THR A 105 0.53 16.32 -5.77
CA THR A 105 0.60 17.22 -4.60
C THR A 105 -0.31 16.79 -3.44
N LYS A 106 -1.23 15.85 -3.66
CA LYS A 106 -2.21 15.41 -2.65
C LYS A 106 -1.74 14.18 -1.90
N ASN A 107 -2.26 14.04 -0.69
CA ASN A 107 -2.11 12.80 0.09
C ASN A 107 -3.35 11.93 -0.09
N HIS A 108 -3.17 10.61 0.02
CA HIS A 108 -4.26 9.62 0.08
C HIS A 108 -5.19 9.59 -1.15
N TRP A 109 -4.73 10.03 -2.32
CA TRP A 109 -5.55 10.04 -3.54
C TRP A 109 -5.82 8.64 -4.12
N VAL A 110 -4.95 7.65 -3.83
CA VAL A 110 -5.02 6.30 -4.41
C VAL A 110 -6.38 5.64 -4.17
N GLY A 111 -6.91 5.71 -2.94
CA GLY A 111 -8.20 5.10 -2.59
C GLY A 111 -9.38 5.75 -3.32
N PRO A 112 -9.57 7.08 -3.21
CA PRO A 112 -10.62 7.80 -3.92
C PRO A 112 -10.52 7.69 -5.45
N LEU A 113 -9.31 7.68 -6.02
CA LEU A 113 -9.14 7.49 -7.46
C LEU A 113 -9.54 6.08 -7.89
N THR A 114 -9.14 5.06 -7.12
CA THR A 114 -9.56 3.67 -7.35
C THR A 114 -11.08 3.53 -7.30
N ASP A 115 -11.74 4.10 -6.28
CA ASP A 115 -13.21 4.10 -6.15
C ASP A 115 -13.87 4.79 -7.36
N ALA A 116 -13.33 5.93 -7.81
CA ALA A 116 -13.83 6.64 -8.97
C ALA A 116 -13.67 5.86 -10.28
N LEU A 117 -12.53 5.19 -10.48
CA LEU A 117 -12.29 4.35 -11.66
C LEU A 117 -13.25 3.15 -11.70
N ILE A 118 -13.47 2.48 -10.57
CA ILE A 118 -14.39 1.34 -10.49
C ILE A 118 -15.83 1.77 -10.80
N ARG A 119 -16.29 2.89 -10.23
CA ARG A 119 -17.64 3.43 -10.46
C ARG A 119 -17.88 3.82 -11.92
N ASN A 120 -16.83 4.22 -12.63
CA ASN A 120 -16.89 4.56 -14.05
C ASN A 120 -16.65 3.36 -14.99
N GLY A 121 -16.71 2.13 -14.46
CA GLY A 121 -16.51 0.91 -15.25
C GLY A 121 -15.06 0.66 -15.68
N LYS A 122 -14.10 1.45 -15.18
CA LYS A 122 -12.66 1.35 -15.46
C LYS A 122 -11.94 0.50 -14.41
N ALA A 123 -12.60 -0.54 -13.92
CA ALA A 123 -12.04 -1.49 -12.97
C ALA A 123 -10.70 -2.11 -13.41
N PRO A 124 -10.43 -2.38 -14.72
CA PRO A 124 -9.11 -2.84 -15.16
C PRO A 124 -7.98 -1.84 -14.84
N ILE A 125 -8.21 -0.54 -15.05
CA ILE A 125 -7.23 0.51 -14.75
C ILE A 125 -7.02 0.62 -13.24
N ALA A 126 -8.10 0.53 -12.47
CA ALA A 126 -8.06 0.53 -11.01
C ALA A 126 -7.24 -0.66 -10.47
N LYS A 127 -7.35 -1.83 -11.10
CA LYS A 127 -6.56 -3.02 -10.74
C LYS A 127 -5.07 -2.80 -11.00
N ILE A 128 -4.70 -2.27 -12.17
CA ILE A 128 -3.29 -1.94 -12.49
C ILE A 128 -2.73 -0.95 -11.48
N LEU A 129 -3.51 0.08 -11.11
CA LEU A 129 -3.12 1.02 -10.07
C LEU A 129 -2.81 0.31 -8.75
N LEU A 130 -3.69 -0.57 -8.28
CA LEU A 130 -3.46 -1.30 -7.03
C LEU A 130 -2.26 -2.26 -7.10
N GLU A 131 -2.01 -2.89 -8.25
CA GLU A 131 -0.84 -3.75 -8.48
C GLU A 131 0.47 -2.94 -8.40
N LEU A 132 0.52 -1.81 -9.10
CA LEU A 132 1.65 -0.88 -9.07
C LEU A 132 1.94 -0.35 -7.66
N GLN A 133 0.91 -0.07 -6.86
CA GLN A 133 1.09 0.41 -5.49
C GLN A 133 1.53 -0.68 -4.50
N ASN A 134 1.16 -1.94 -4.76
CA ASN A 134 1.55 -3.08 -3.93
C ASN A 134 2.91 -3.69 -4.34
N GLY A 135 3.57 -3.14 -5.37
CA GLY A 135 4.85 -3.64 -5.88
C GLY A 135 4.76 -5.06 -6.45
N LYS A 136 3.60 -5.43 -7.02
CA LYS A 136 3.35 -6.74 -7.63
C LYS A 136 3.20 -6.65 -9.14
#